data_AF-A0A956T2M7-F1
#
_entry.id   AF-A0A956T2M7-F1
#
_cell.length_a   1.000
_cell.length_b   1.000
_cell.length_c   1.000
_cell.angle_alpha   90.00
_cell.angle_beta   90.00
_cell.angle_gamma   90.00
#
_symmetry.space_group_name_H-M   'P 1'
#
loop_
_entity.id
_entity.type
_entity.pdbx_description
1 polymer ?
#
loop_
_entity_poly.entity_id
_entity_poly.type
_entity_poly.pdbx_seq_one_letter_code
_entity_poly.pdbx_strand_id
1 'polypeptide(L)'
;MLFLVGALAGAAFLGFFHPRSIRGGESISPFVEMADHSLQELSGLVASRQFPGVLWAHSDSGNEPILYALDTEGGSHAIELENVTLRDWEAIALCGSKLYITEMGNNLNASQKLGVYEFEEPDPKSPGPLRPERFLSVSYEDQQSFPARDRWHFDCEAAFCSDGDLYFITKNRPAFRLFVQEGGANLYRLDMSNLGDKNVLRRVDSMDGLGGWVTAADISYDGRRLAMLVESPQQSIWLFEKPESGNKWFSDSPGVKRYKFFDGGQLESLAFVGEGESESLVMLNEERQMFRVEMDKFDSVER
;
A
#
# COMPACT_ATOMS: atom_id res chain seq x y z
N MET A 1 33.39 15.67 -11.35
CA MET A 1 32.20 14.86 -11.67
C MET A 1 31.39 14.76 -10.38
N LEU A 2 30.50 15.73 -10.16
CA LEU A 2 29.75 15.87 -8.91
C LEU A 2 28.62 14.83 -8.88
N PHE A 3 28.59 14.02 -7.81
CA PHE A 3 27.43 13.20 -7.47
C PHE A 3 26.34 14.13 -6.92
N LEU A 4 25.23 14.25 -7.65
CA LEU A 4 24.00 14.83 -7.12
C LEU A 4 23.15 13.65 -6.61
N VAL A 5 23.34 13.27 -5.34
CA VAL A 5 22.36 12.46 -4.61
C VAL A 5 21.31 13.46 -4.14
N GLY A 6 20.29 13.67 -4.97
CA GLY A 6 19.12 14.44 -4.58
C GLY A 6 18.17 13.53 -3.81
N ALA A 7 18.19 13.63 -2.49
CA ALA A 7 17.05 13.28 -1.68
C ALA A 7 15.89 14.20 -2.09
N LEU A 8 14.85 13.65 -2.71
CA LEU A 8 13.55 14.30 -2.71
C LEU A 8 12.94 13.97 -1.34
N ALA A 9 13.41 14.68 -0.32
CA ALA A 9 12.70 14.82 0.93
C ALA A 9 11.28 15.34 0.62
N GLY A 10 10.30 14.79 1.35
CA GLY A 10 8.87 15.07 1.29
C GLY A 10 8.52 16.35 0.55
N ALA A 11 7.84 16.19 -0.58
CA ALA A 11 7.20 17.31 -1.23
C ALA A 11 6.05 17.75 -0.31
N ALA A 12 6.33 18.66 0.62
CA ALA A 12 5.32 19.41 1.32
C ALA A 12 4.40 20.06 0.27
N PHE A 13 3.24 19.45 0.03
CA PHE A 13 2.30 19.90 -0.97
C PHE A 13 1.70 21.23 -0.50
N LEU A 14 2.06 22.31 -1.20
CA LEU A 14 1.37 23.59 -1.12
C LEU A 14 -0.10 23.37 -1.44
N GLY A 15 -0.95 23.66 -0.45
CA GLY A 15 -2.37 23.34 -0.41
C GLY A 15 -3.11 23.43 -1.75
N PHE A 16 -3.69 22.30 -2.15
CA PHE A 16 -4.66 22.26 -3.22
C PHE A 16 -5.92 23.03 -2.78
N PHE A 17 -6.20 24.12 -3.48
CA PHE A 17 -7.56 24.65 -3.54
C PHE A 17 -8.48 23.52 -3.97
N HIS A 18 -9.34 23.07 -3.05
CA HIS A 18 -10.47 22.21 -3.38
C HIS A 18 -11.56 23.09 -4.00
N PRO A 19 -11.78 23.08 -5.32
CA PRO A 19 -13.02 23.61 -5.86
C PRO A 19 -14.16 22.77 -5.27
N ARG A 20 -14.91 23.36 -4.34
CA ARG A 20 -16.19 22.80 -3.89
C ARG A 20 -17.08 22.63 -5.12
N SER A 21 -17.70 21.45 -5.22
CA SER A 21 -18.72 21.03 -6.20
C SER A 21 -18.20 20.60 -7.57
N ILE A 22 -17.72 19.34 -7.72
CA ILE A 22 -18.20 18.29 -8.66
C ILE A 22 -17.66 16.89 -8.25
N ARG A 23 -18.03 16.29 -7.11
CA ARG A 23 -17.64 14.88 -6.81
C ARG A 23 -18.72 14.17 -6.01
N GLY A 24 -19.16 13.00 -6.47
CA GLY A 24 -20.01 12.10 -5.67
C GLY A 24 -19.19 11.43 -4.58
N GLY A 25 -19.81 11.09 -3.46
CA GLY A 25 -19.18 10.48 -2.29
C GLY A 25 -19.64 11.13 -0.99
N GLU A 26 -19.34 10.50 0.14
CA GLU A 26 -19.64 11.05 1.48
C GLU A 26 -18.38 11.63 2.16
N SER A 27 -18.56 12.63 3.01
CA SER A 27 -17.47 13.12 3.87
C SER A 27 -17.20 12.07 4.93
N ILE A 28 -15.93 11.71 5.14
CA ILE A 28 -15.53 10.85 6.25
C ILE A 28 -14.98 11.69 7.40
N SER A 29 -14.95 11.11 8.59
CA SER A 29 -14.37 11.75 9.78
C SER A 29 -13.56 10.72 10.55
N PRO A 30 -12.45 11.13 11.17
CA PRO A 30 -11.63 10.21 11.92
C PRO A 30 -12.34 9.78 13.21
N PHE A 31 -12.11 8.54 13.62
CA PHE A 31 -12.61 8.01 14.89
C PHE A 31 -11.55 8.01 15.99
N VAL A 32 -10.27 8.07 15.62
CA VAL A 32 -9.10 8.18 16.51
C VAL A 32 -8.08 9.13 15.89
N GLU A 33 -7.39 9.91 16.72
CA GLU A 33 -6.17 10.63 16.37
C GLU A 33 -5.03 10.07 17.21
N MET A 34 -3.97 9.59 16.59
CA MET A 34 -2.84 8.99 17.30
C MET A 34 -2.04 10.09 18.00
N ALA A 35 -1.84 9.94 19.31
CA ALA A 35 -1.08 10.88 20.12
C ALA A 35 0.44 10.82 19.87
N ASP A 36 0.91 9.76 19.23
CA ASP A 36 2.32 9.54 18.94
C ASP A 36 2.78 10.34 17.72
N HIS A 37 3.42 11.47 17.97
CA HIS A 37 3.95 12.36 16.94
C HIS A 37 5.16 11.80 16.17
N SER A 38 5.69 10.64 16.57
CA SER A 38 6.71 9.94 15.77
C SER A 38 6.12 9.26 14.53
N LEU A 39 4.81 9.04 14.51
CA LEU A 39 4.08 8.57 13.33
C LEU A 39 4.00 9.72 12.30
N GLN A 40 4.89 9.68 11.32
CA GLN A 40 4.96 10.64 10.21
C GLN A 40 5.04 9.87 8.90
N GLU A 41 4.40 10.37 7.84
CA GLU A 41 4.45 9.80 6.49
C GLU A 41 4.14 8.28 6.48
N LEU A 42 2.99 7.87 7.01
CA LEU A 42 2.63 6.44 7.12
C LEU A 42 2.09 5.89 5.79
N SER A 43 2.84 4.98 5.18
CA SER A 43 2.50 4.41 3.86
C SER A 43 2.24 2.89 3.88
N GLY A 44 2.30 2.26 5.05
CA GLY A 44 1.97 0.83 5.21
C GLY A 44 1.10 0.56 6.42
N LEU A 45 0.06 -0.27 6.26
CA LEU A 45 -0.78 -0.78 7.34
C LEU A 45 -1.27 -2.19 7.01
N VAL A 46 -1.15 -3.14 7.93
CA VAL A 46 -1.78 -4.46 7.82
C VAL A 46 -2.23 -4.96 9.20
N ALA A 47 -3.39 -5.61 9.28
CA ALA A 47 -3.83 -6.21 10.53
C ALA A 47 -3.07 -7.51 10.83
N SER A 48 -2.67 -7.67 12.10
CA SER A 48 -2.08 -8.90 12.59
C SER A 48 -3.10 -10.05 12.53
N ARG A 49 -2.65 -11.24 12.08
CA ARG A 49 -3.43 -12.48 12.19
C ARG A 49 -3.08 -13.29 13.45
N GLN A 50 -1.97 -12.98 14.09
CA GLN A 50 -1.51 -13.67 15.31
C GLN A 50 -1.91 -12.96 16.60
N PHE A 51 -2.02 -11.63 16.56
CA PHE A 51 -2.25 -10.75 17.69
C PHE A 51 -3.50 -9.90 17.45
N PRO A 52 -4.70 -10.38 17.82
CA PRO A 52 -5.95 -9.66 17.59
C PRO A 52 -5.92 -8.24 18.14
N GLY A 53 -6.37 -7.28 17.32
CA GLY A 53 -6.39 -5.85 17.67
C GLY A 53 -5.11 -5.10 17.34
N VAL A 54 -4.06 -5.77 16.86
CA VAL A 54 -2.80 -5.14 16.44
C VAL A 54 -2.81 -4.85 14.95
N LEU A 55 -2.39 -3.64 14.59
CA LEU A 55 -2.09 -3.21 13.23
C LEU A 55 -0.59 -2.93 13.13
N TRP A 56 0.06 -3.49 12.12
CA TRP A 56 1.45 -3.22 11.82
C TRP A 56 1.55 -2.08 10.82
N ALA A 57 2.33 -1.06 11.14
CA ALA A 57 2.53 0.10 10.28
C ALA A 57 4.01 0.46 10.14
N HIS A 58 4.36 1.14 9.05
CA HIS A 58 5.67 1.76 8.89
C HIS A 58 5.51 3.12 8.20
N SER A 59 6.52 3.97 8.40
CA SER A 59 6.68 5.22 7.66
C SER A 59 7.35 4.99 6.30
N ASP A 60 7.23 5.98 5.41
CA ASP A 60 7.96 6.07 4.16
C ASP A 60 9.30 6.85 4.31
N SER A 61 9.94 7.16 3.19
CA SER A 61 11.25 7.73 2.98
C SER A 61 11.56 8.94 3.86
N GLY A 62 12.82 9.05 4.27
CA GLY A 62 13.29 10.13 5.14
C GLY A 62 13.10 9.88 6.64
N ASN A 63 12.48 8.76 7.02
CA ASN A 63 12.32 8.33 8.41
C ASN A 63 13.31 7.22 8.82
N GLU A 64 13.32 6.91 10.12
CA GLU A 64 14.05 5.75 10.64
C GLU A 64 13.30 4.44 10.30
N PRO A 65 14.01 3.31 10.10
CA PRO A 65 13.40 2.02 9.80
C PRO A 65 12.72 1.43 11.05
N ILE A 66 11.52 1.91 11.34
CA ILE A 66 10.73 1.52 12.51
C ILE A 66 9.45 0.80 12.06
N LEU A 67 9.15 -0.32 12.69
CA LEU A 67 7.85 -0.97 12.64
C LEU A 67 7.03 -0.54 13.85
N TYR A 68 5.81 -0.08 13.62
CA TYR A 68 4.89 0.31 14.68
C TYR A 68 3.81 -0.75 14.86
N ALA A 69 3.59 -1.18 16.11
CA ALA A 69 2.37 -1.86 16.52
C ALA A 69 1.36 -0.79 16.96
N LEU A 70 0.24 -0.69 16.26
CA LEU A 70 -0.86 0.22 16.57
C LEU A 70 -2.08 -0.59 17.04
N ASP A 71 -2.99 0.07 17.76
CA ASP A 71 -4.34 -0.42 17.98
C ASP A 71 -5.38 0.63 17.53
N THR A 72 -6.65 0.21 17.44
CA THR A 72 -7.75 1.11 17.06
C THR A 72 -8.28 1.96 18.22
N GLU A 73 -7.59 2.00 19.36
CA GLU A 73 -7.91 2.83 20.53
C GLU A 73 -6.90 3.99 20.70
N GLY A 74 -5.89 4.06 19.82
CA GLY A 74 -4.87 5.12 19.81
C GLY A 74 -3.54 4.72 20.44
N GLY A 75 -3.37 3.45 20.84
CA GLY A 75 -2.11 2.92 21.33
C GLY A 75 -1.10 2.73 20.20
N SER A 76 0.17 3.02 20.49
CA SER A 76 1.30 2.77 19.59
C SER A 76 2.50 2.21 20.36
N HIS A 77 3.28 1.38 19.69
CA HIS A 77 4.57 0.90 20.17
C HIS A 77 5.55 0.76 19.01
N ALA A 78 6.75 1.31 19.16
CA ALA A 78 7.79 1.31 18.13
C ALA A 78 8.77 0.15 18.31
N ILE A 79 9.14 -0.50 17.20
CA ILE A 79 10.11 -1.59 17.12
C ILE A 79 11.18 -1.20 16.10
N GLU A 80 12.43 -1.11 16.56
CA GLU A 80 13.56 -0.81 15.68
C GLU A 80 13.88 -1.99 14.76
N LEU A 81 14.08 -1.70 13.48
CA LEU A 81 14.47 -2.70 12.48
C LEU A 81 15.97 -2.60 12.18
N GLU A 82 16.70 -3.66 12.53
CA GLU A 82 18.15 -3.74 12.33
C GLU A 82 18.51 -4.38 10.99
N ASN A 83 19.65 -3.99 10.42
CA ASN A 83 20.16 -4.47 9.11
C ASN A 83 19.19 -4.20 7.96
N VAL A 84 18.46 -3.11 8.07
CA VAL A 84 17.48 -2.64 7.11
C VAL A 84 17.89 -1.25 6.67
N THR A 85 17.60 -0.92 5.42
CA THR A 85 17.66 0.44 4.92
C THR A 85 16.27 0.79 4.43
N LEU A 86 15.78 1.97 4.82
CA LEU A 86 14.57 2.58 4.32
C LEU A 86 15.00 3.60 3.24
N ARG A 87 14.78 3.29 1.96
CA ARG A 87 15.00 4.23 0.85
C ARG A 87 13.69 4.82 0.34
N ASP A 88 12.68 3.97 0.13
CA ASP A 88 11.37 4.28 -0.44
C ASP A 88 10.42 3.11 -0.10
N TRP A 89 9.82 3.17 1.09
CA TRP A 89 9.04 2.08 1.70
C TRP A 89 7.55 2.36 1.56
N GLU A 90 6.86 1.49 0.83
CA GLU A 90 5.58 1.88 0.24
C GLU A 90 4.40 1.01 0.64
N ALA A 91 4.66 -0.19 1.18
CA ALA A 91 3.60 -1.13 1.53
C ALA A 91 4.11 -2.21 2.46
N ILE A 92 3.19 -2.74 3.27
CA ILE A 92 3.37 -3.92 4.10
C ILE A 92 2.26 -4.92 3.80
N ALA A 93 2.62 -6.20 3.70
CA ALA A 93 1.67 -7.29 3.52
C ALA A 93 1.96 -8.41 4.52
N LEU A 94 0.92 -9.15 4.90
CA LEU A 94 1.05 -10.34 5.73
C LEU A 94 0.78 -11.59 4.87
N CYS A 95 1.74 -12.51 4.81
CA CYS A 95 1.61 -13.77 4.08
C CYS A 95 1.92 -14.94 5.01
N GLY A 96 0.89 -15.69 5.39
CA GLY A 96 1.00 -16.69 6.46
C GLY A 96 1.28 -16.00 7.80
N SER A 97 2.42 -16.33 8.41
CA SER A 97 2.89 -15.77 9.70
C SER A 97 3.95 -14.67 9.53
N LYS A 98 4.22 -14.23 8.30
CA LYS A 98 5.35 -13.34 8.00
C LYS A 98 4.89 -12.00 7.44
N LEU A 99 5.59 -10.95 7.87
CA LEU A 99 5.45 -9.59 7.36
C LEU A 99 6.40 -9.37 6.18
N TYR A 100 5.89 -8.68 5.17
CA TYR A 100 6.63 -8.33 3.97
C TYR A 100 6.54 -6.82 3.77
N ILE A 101 7.67 -6.14 3.96
CA ILE A 101 7.77 -4.69 3.78
C ILE A 101 8.47 -4.40 2.46
N THR A 102 7.82 -3.61 1.61
CA THR A 102 8.31 -3.32 0.26
C THR A 102 9.26 -2.13 0.27
N GLU A 103 10.37 -2.28 -0.43
CA GLU A 103 11.31 -1.21 -0.79
C GLU A 103 11.17 -1.02 -2.31
N MET A 104 10.08 -0.36 -2.69
CA MET A 104 9.58 -0.40 -4.07
C MET A 104 9.10 0.94 -4.62
N GLY A 105 9.21 2.02 -3.82
CA GLY A 105 8.99 3.37 -4.29
C GLY A 105 9.99 3.71 -5.41
N ASN A 106 9.47 4.35 -6.44
CA ASN A 106 10.19 4.59 -7.68
C ASN A 106 9.51 5.70 -8.49
N ASN A 107 9.21 6.81 -7.85
CA ASN A 107 8.55 7.98 -8.45
C ASN A 107 9.17 8.46 -9.78
N LEU A 108 10.50 8.31 -9.94
CA LEU A 108 11.26 8.66 -11.16
C LEU A 108 11.44 7.50 -12.14
N ASN A 109 10.94 6.31 -11.80
CA ASN A 109 11.00 5.07 -12.59
C ASN A 109 12.44 4.69 -12.97
N ALA A 110 13.42 5.08 -12.16
CA ALA A 110 14.86 4.98 -12.43
C ALA A 110 15.60 4.00 -11.48
N SER A 111 14.93 3.49 -10.45
CA SER A 111 15.52 2.56 -9.49
C SER A 111 15.72 1.17 -10.10
N GLN A 112 16.93 0.62 -9.89
CA GLN A 112 17.26 -0.79 -10.13
C GLN A 112 17.40 -1.58 -8.81
N LYS A 113 17.11 -0.94 -7.68
CA LYS A 113 17.33 -1.48 -6.33
C LYS A 113 15.99 -1.62 -5.62
N LEU A 114 15.13 -2.47 -6.18
CA LEU A 114 13.83 -2.79 -5.64
C LEU A 114 13.89 -4.14 -4.89
N GLY A 115 13.06 -4.29 -3.88
CA GLY A 115 12.93 -5.57 -3.19
C GLY A 115 11.91 -5.57 -2.06
N VAL A 116 11.90 -6.67 -1.33
CA VAL A 116 10.98 -6.91 -0.22
C VAL A 116 11.77 -7.47 0.95
N TYR A 117 11.65 -6.85 2.11
CA TYR A 117 12.16 -7.42 3.36
C TYR A 117 11.11 -8.39 3.92
N GLU A 118 11.56 -9.58 4.32
CA GLU A 118 10.73 -10.56 5.00
C GLU A 118 11.10 -10.61 6.48
N PHE A 119 10.09 -10.53 7.33
CA PHE A 119 10.22 -10.62 8.78
C PHE A 119 9.26 -11.66 9.34
N GLU A 120 9.70 -12.34 10.40
CA GLU A 120 8.74 -13.00 11.29
C GLU A 120 7.88 -11.92 11.96
N GLU A 121 6.59 -12.18 12.11
CA GLU A 121 5.70 -11.29 12.83
C GLU A 121 6.10 -11.24 14.31
N PRO A 122 6.50 -10.08 14.86
CA PRO A 122 7.02 -10.00 16.22
C PRO A 122 5.89 -10.04 17.26
N ASP A 123 6.19 -10.52 18.47
CA ASP A 123 5.27 -10.37 19.61
C ASP A 123 5.23 -8.89 20.06
N PRO A 124 4.09 -8.20 19.92
CA PRO A 124 3.96 -6.78 20.25
C PRO A 124 4.19 -6.49 21.75
N LYS A 125 4.12 -7.51 22.63
CA LYS A 125 4.31 -7.36 24.09
C LYS A 125 5.75 -7.58 24.54
N SER A 126 6.59 -8.17 23.70
CA SER A 126 8.01 -8.41 24.01
C SER A 126 8.91 -8.13 22.81
N PRO A 127 8.87 -6.92 22.23
CA PRO A 127 9.66 -6.61 21.06
C PRO A 127 11.13 -6.44 21.45
N GLY A 128 11.97 -7.34 20.93
CA GLY A 128 13.39 -7.05 20.75
C GLY A 128 13.61 -6.35 19.40
N PRO A 129 14.84 -5.89 19.12
CA PRO A 129 15.19 -5.44 17.78
C PRO A 129 14.86 -6.53 16.75
N LEU A 130 14.16 -6.14 15.68
CA LEU A 130 13.69 -7.08 14.67
C LEU A 130 14.63 -7.02 13.46
N ARG A 131 15.01 -8.18 12.93
CA ARG A 131 15.89 -8.32 11.77
C ARG A 131 15.15 -9.03 10.64
N PRO A 132 15.39 -8.66 9.38
CA PRO A 132 14.81 -9.38 8.27
C PRO A 132 15.45 -10.76 8.18
N GLU A 133 14.64 -11.77 7.90
CA GLU A 133 15.14 -13.11 7.56
C GLU A 133 15.83 -13.11 6.20
N ARG A 134 15.29 -12.30 5.27
CA ARG A 134 15.84 -12.12 3.92
C ARG A 134 15.40 -10.81 3.30
N PHE A 135 16.18 -10.37 2.31
CA PHE A 135 15.80 -9.34 1.36
C PHE A 135 15.66 -9.97 -0.03
N LEU A 136 14.44 -9.98 -0.56
CA LEU A 136 14.12 -10.50 -1.87
C LEU A 136 14.34 -9.39 -2.91
N SER A 137 15.45 -9.43 -3.64
CA SER A 137 15.67 -8.48 -4.73
C SER A 137 14.69 -8.78 -5.88
N VAL A 138 14.01 -7.73 -6.36
CA VAL A 138 13.00 -7.86 -7.42
C VAL A 138 13.26 -6.91 -8.60
N SER A 139 12.73 -7.27 -9.76
CA SER A 139 12.67 -6.41 -10.95
C SER A 139 11.38 -6.67 -11.73
N TYR A 140 10.80 -5.64 -12.33
CA TYR A 140 9.68 -5.80 -13.27
C TYR A 140 10.14 -6.47 -14.56
N GLU A 141 9.34 -7.40 -15.09
CA GLU A 141 9.68 -8.11 -16.34
C GLU A 141 9.77 -7.20 -17.57
N ASP A 142 9.03 -6.10 -17.57
CA ASP A 142 8.81 -5.22 -18.72
C ASP A 142 9.46 -3.84 -18.58
N GLN A 143 10.25 -3.60 -17.53
CA GLN A 143 11.08 -2.39 -17.39
C GLN A 143 12.46 -2.58 -18.02
N GLN A 144 12.66 -2.01 -19.20
CA GLN A 144 13.91 -2.18 -19.96
C GLN A 144 14.87 -0.97 -19.88
N SER A 145 14.42 0.14 -19.31
CA SER A 145 15.25 1.34 -19.13
C SER A 145 14.97 2.04 -17.80
N PHE A 146 15.98 2.77 -17.32
CA PHE A 146 15.97 3.46 -16.03
C PHE A 146 16.51 4.90 -16.23
N PRO A 147 15.67 5.95 -16.28
CA PRO A 147 14.22 5.89 -16.17
C PRO A 147 13.54 5.18 -17.35
N ALA A 148 12.33 4.66 -17.13
CA ALA A 148 11.46 4.20 -18.20
C ALA A 148 11.16 5.36 -19.18
N ARG A 149 11.15 5.08 -20.49
CA ARG A 149 11.06 6.12 -21.54
C ARG A 149 9.64 6.37 -22.04
N ASP A 150 8.81 5.34 -22.04
CA ASP A 150 7.50 5.31 -22.66
C ASP A 150 6.37 5.53 -21.65
N ARG A 151 6.45 4.88 -20.49
CA ARG A 151 5.47 4.95 -19.40
C ARG A 151 6.15 4.93 -18.04
N TRP A 152 5.61 5.63 -17.05
CA TRP A 152 6.12 5.61 -15.68
C TRP A 152 5.17 4.78 -14.81
N HIS A 153 5.20 3.46 -15.02
CA HIS A 153 4.31 2.48 -14.41
C HIS A 153 5.08 1.42 -13.59
N PHE A 154 6.25 1.80 -13.07
CA PHE A 154 7.18 0.92 -12.32
C PHE A 154 7.46 1.45 -10.92
N ASP A 155 6.42 2.08 -10.36
CA ASP A 155 6.35 2.72 -9.05
C ASP A 155 5.24 2.03 -8.27
N CYS A 156 5.58 1.29 -7.21
CA CYS A 156 4.64 0.43 -6.49
C CYS A 156 4.30 1.07 -5.16
N GLU A 157 3.01 1.25 -4.89
CA GLU A 157 2.50 1.88 -3.67
C GLU A 157 1.44 1.03 -2.95
N ALA A 158 1.36 -0.25 -3.29
CA ALA A 158 0.44 -1.17 -2.65
C ALA A 158 0.90 -2.61 -2.88
N ALA A 159 0.79 -3.44 -1.85
CA ALA A 159 1.11 -4.85 -1.92
C ALA A 159 0.16 -5.68 -1.07
N PHE A 160 -0.11 -6.91 -1.48
CA PHE A 160 -0.91 -7.87 -0.72
C PHE A 160 -0.43 -9.29 -0.98
N CYS A 161 -0.79 -10.22 -0.10
CA CYS A 161 -0.54 -11.66 -0.31
C CYS A 161 -1.83 -12.37 -0.68
N SER A 162 -1.78 -13.26 -1.67
CA SER A 162 -2.87 -14.21 -1.91
C SER A 162 -2.34 -15.55 -2.39
N ASP A 163 -2.93 -16.64 -1.85
CA ASP A 163 -2.54 -18.02 -2.17
C ASP A 163 -1.03 -18.30 -2.02
N GLY A 164 -0.40 -17.60 -1.07
CA GLY A 164 1.03 -17.74 -0.77
C GLY A 164 1.97 -16.88 -1.62
N ASP A 165 1.46 -16.19 -2.64
CA ASP A 165 2.23 -15.29 -3.50
C ASP A 165 2.04 -13.82 -3.10
N LEU A 166 3.06 -13.01 -3.38
CA LEU A 166 2.98 -11.55 -3.22
C LEU A 166 2.55 -10.87 -4.51
N TYR A 167 1.71 -9.87 -4.34
CA TYR A 167 1.18 -9.03 -5.41
C TYR A 167 1.54 -7.57 -5.15
N PHE A 168 1.77 -6.82 -6.23
CA PHE A 168 2.22 -5.43 -6.21
C PHE A 168 1.40 -4.61 -7.18
N ILE A 169 0.91 -3.45 -6.75
CA ILE A 169 0.05 -2.57 -7.54
C ILE A 169 0.76 -1.24 -7.76
N THR A 170 0.83 -0.82 -9.02
CA THR A 170 1.59 0.38 -9.41
C THR A 170 0.76 1.65 -9.45
N LYS A 171 1.40 2.76 -9.09
CA LYS A 171 0.92 4.13 -9.25
C LYS A 171 1.31 4.67 -10.61
N ASN A 172 0.41 4.56 -11.58
CA ASN A 172 0.74 4.90 -12.96
C ASN A 172 0.70 6.41 -13.21
N ARG A 173 1.65 6.87 -14.02
CA ARG A 173 1.68 8.24 -14.52
C ARG A 173 2.30 8.31 -15.91
N PRO A 174 1.98 9.36 -16.70
CA PRO A 174 2.67 9.60 -17.96
C PRO A 174 4.15 9.86 -17.73
N ALA A 175 4.99 9.38 -18.66
CA ALA A 175 6.44 9.56 -18.54
C ALA A 175 6.83 11.04 -18.41
N PHE A 176 7.77 11.32 -17.49
CA PHE A 176 8.29 12.65 -17.20
C PHE A 176 7.25 13.67 -16.68
N ARG A 177 6.11 13.21 -16.18
CA ARG A 177 5.05 14.05 -15.60
C ARG A 177 4.72 13.61 -14.18
N LEU A 178 5.55 14.02 -13.22
CA LEU A 178 5.46 13.57 -11.82
C LEU A 178 4.11 13.84 -11.15
N PHE A 179 3.47 14.96 -11.49
CA PHE A 179 2.23 15.42 -10.85
C PHE A 179 0.98 15.23 -11.71
N VAL A 180 1.06 14.38 -12.75
CA VAL A 180 -0.09 14.08 -13.62
C VAL A 180 -0.52 12.65 -13.38
N GLN A 181 -1.76 12.50 -12.93
CA GLN A 181 -2.34 11.20 -12.67
C GLN A 181 -2.69 10.48 -13.98
N GLU A 182 -2.31 9.21 -14.07
CA GLU A 182 -2.94 8.26 -14.97
C GLU A 182 -3.83 7.38 -14.08
N GLY A 183 -5.13 7.39 -14.30
CA GLY A 183 -6.10 6.69 -13.44
C GLY A 183 -6.10 5.17 -13.64
N GLY A 184 -4.95 4.57 -13.89
CA GLY A 184 -4.78 3.14 -14.06
C GLY A 184 -3.72 2.57 -13.13
N ALA A 185 -3.67 1.24 -13.03
CA ALA A 185 -2.71 0.51 -12.23
C ALA A 185 -2.37 -0.82 -12.91
N ASN A 186 -1.13 -1.28 -12.74
CA ASN A 186 -0.72 -2.62 -13.13
C ASN A 186 -0.62 -3.51 -11.89
N LEU A 187 -1.02 -4.77 -12.03
CA LEU A 187 -0.85 -5.79 -11.00
C LEU A 187 0.30 -6.70 -11.41
N TYR A 188 1.31 -6.79 -10.56
CA TYR A 188 2.42 -7.72 -10.70
C TYR A 188 2.37 -8.80 -9.61
N ARG A 189 2.88 -9.98 -9.93
CA ARG A 189 2.99 -11.12 -9.02
C ARG A 189 4.45 -11.56 -8.87
N LEU A 190 4.83 -11.86 -7.65
CA LEU A 190 6.04 -12.61 -7.28
C LEU A 190 5.65 -14.04 -6.89
N ASP A 191 6.21 -15.03 -7.59
CA ASP A 191 6.01 -16.44 -7.27
C ASP A 191 6.91 -16.84 -6.09
N MET A 192 6.30 -16.94 -4.91
CA MET A 192 7.01 -17.21 -3.66
C MET A 192 7.47 -18.66 -3.55
N SER A 193 6.92 -19.56 -4.37
CA SER A 193 7.34 -20.97 -4.45
C SER A 193 8.62 -21.18 -5.27
N ASN A 194 9.02 -20.16 -6.04
CA ASN A 194 10.15 -20.23 -6.97
C ASN A 194 11.06 -18.99 -6.84
N LEU A 195 11.62 -18.81 -5.66
CA LEU A 195 12.54 -17.71 -5.36
C LEU A 195 13.98 -18.05 -5.75
N GLY A 196 14.72 -17.04 -6.18
CA GLY A 196 16.16 -17.10 -6.45
C GLY A 196 16.87 -15.81 -6.08
N ASP A 197 18.12 -15.66 -6.53
CA ASP A 197 18.94 -14.48 -6.22
C ASP A 197 18.37 -13.17 -6.79
N LYS A 198 17.66 -13.27 -7.92
CA LYS A 198 16.93 -12.16 -8.55
C LYS A 198 15.55 -12.65 -8.95
N ASN A 199 14.52 -11.98 -8.45
CA ASN A 199 13.15 -12.39 -8.66
C ASN A 199 12.48 -11.45 -9.66
N VAL A 200 11.77 -12.00 -10.63
CA VAL A 200 11.13 -11.22 -11.69
C VAL A 200 9.63 -11.14 -11.43
N LEU A 201 9.14 -9.91 -11.24
CA LEU A 201 7.73 -9.63 -11.08
C LEU A 201 7.03 -9.75 -12.44
N ARG A 202 5.99 -10.59 -12.49
CA ARG A 202 5.20 -10.83 -13.70
C ARG A 202 3.93 -9.99 -13.67
N ARG A 203 3.69 -9.19 -14.70
CA ARG A 203 2.44 -8.45 -14.86
C ARG A 203 1.33 -9.45 -15.17
N VAL A 204 0.38 -9.56 -14.27
CA VAL A 204 -0.73 -10.51 -14.37
C VAL A 204 -2.04 -9.81 -14.76
N ASP A 205 -2.18 -8.53 -14.43
CA ASP A 205 -3.41 -7.77 -14.67
C ASP A 205 -3.13 -6.27 -14.80
N SER A 206 -4.16 -5.52 -15.19
CA SER A 206 -4.17 -4.06 -15.11
C SER A 206 -5.60 -3.53 -15.16
N MET A 207 -5.79 -2.33 -14.64
CA MET A 207 -7.08 -1.65 -14.65
C MET A 207 -6.90 -0.17 -15.00
N ASP A 208 -7.86 0.38 -15.75
CA ASP A 208 -7.99 1.82 -16.00
C ASP A 208 -9.25 2.36 -15.31
N GLY A 209 -9.42 3.68 -15.31
CA GLY A 209 -10.65 4.31 -14.82
C GLY A 209 -10.81 4.32 -13.30
N LEU A 210 -9.72 4.10 -12.56
CA LEU A 210 -9.68 4.18 -11.09
C LEU A 210 -10.06 5.58 -10.59
N GLY A 211 -9.79 6.61 -11.40
CA GLY A 211 -10.14 8.00 -11.08
C GLY A 211 -9.15 8.65 -10.10
N GLY A 212 -7.99 8.04 -9.89
CA GLY A 212 -6.88 8.54 -9.11
C GLY A 212 -5.71 7.56 -9.06
N TRP A 213 -4.73 7.85 -8.22
CA TRP A 213 -3.57 6.99 -7.94
C TRP A 213 -3.85 5.95 -6.89
N VAL A 214 -3.32 4.74 -7.06
CA VAL A 214 -3.30 3.73 -6.01
C VAL A 214 -2.24 4.11 -4.97
N THR A 215 -2.57 4.00 -3.69
CA THR A 215 -1.66 4.31 -2.57
C THR A 215 -1.70 3.29 -1.43
N ALA A 216 -2.62 2.31 -1.46
CA ALA A 216 -2.62 1.19 -0.52
C ALA A 216 -3.49 0.04 -1.04
N ALA A 217 -3.23 -1.17 -0.57
CA ALA A 217 -4.12 -2.30 -0.72
C ALA A 217 -3.94 -3.31 0.41
N ASP A 218 -4.99 -4.06 0.70
CA ASP A 218 -4.94 -5.19 1.63
C ASP A 218 -5.96 -6.26 1.21
N ILE A 219 -5.78 -7.47 1.73
CA ILE A 219 -6.68 -8.61 1.49
C ILE A 219 -7.45 -8.97 2.76
N SER A 220 -8.73 -9.32 2.63
CA SER A 220 -9.56 -9.74 3.74
C SER A 220 -8.96 -10.97 4.44
N TYR A 221 -9.31 -11.18 5.71
CA TYR A 221 -8.81 -12.28 6.51
C TYR A 221 -9.04 -13.65 5.84
N ASP A 222 -10.22 -13.86 5.27
CA ASP A 222 -10.60 -15.07 4.53
C ASP A 222 -10.02 -15.16 3.11
N GLY A 223 -9.29 -14.13 2.68
CA GLY A 223 -8.64 -14.03 1.39
C GLY A 223 -9.60 -13.83 0.22
N ARG A 224 -10.87 -13.50 0.45
CA ARG A 224 -11.90 -13.41 -0.61
C ARG A 224 -12.08 -12.02 -1.19
N ARG A 225 -11.63 -10.97 -0.52
CA ARG A 225 -11.76 -9.58 -0.98
C ARG A 225 -10.42 -8.89 -1.00
N LEU A 226 -10.14 -8.19 -2.09
CA LEU A 226 -9.04 -7.23 -2.20
C LEU A 226 -9.63 -5.82 -2.07
N ALA A 227 -9.11 -5.03 -1.13
CA ALA A 227 -9.38 -3.61 -1.04
C ALA A 227 -8.21 -2.83 -1.61
N MET A 228 -8.50 -1.81 -2.40
CA MET A 228 -7.50 -0.93 -3.01
C MET A 228 -7.89 0.52 -2.80
N LEU A 229 -7.04 1.26 -2.11
CA LEU A 229 -7.19 2.68 -1.88
C LEU A 229 -6.74 3.45 -3.11
N VAL A 230 -7.59 4.36 -3.54
CA VAL A 230 -7.32 5.29 -4.64
C VAL A 230 -7.47 6.71 -4.11
N GLU A 231 -6.40 7.47 -4.26
CA GLU A 231 -6.22 8.83 -3.79
C GLU A 231 -6.64 9.84 -4.87
N SER A 232 -6.05 11.04 -4.86
CA SER A 232 -6.27 12.13 -5.79
C SER A 232 -6.45 11.72 -7.28
N PRO A 233 -7.40 12.35 -8.01
CA PRO A 233 -8.19 13.47 -7.54
C PRO A 233 -9.50 13.08 -6.82
N GLN A 234 -9.93 11.82 -6.88
CA GLN A 234 -11.13 11.32 -6.19
C GLN A 234 -10.74 10.22 -5.21
N GLN A 235 -10.79 10.52 -3.91
CA GLN A 235 -10.62 9.51 -2.89
C GLN A 235 -11.72 8.44 -3.00
N SER A 236 -11.31 7.18 -3.05
CA SER A 236 -12.19 6.04 -3.08
C SER A 236 -11.49 4.74 -2.69
N ILE A 237 -12.26 3.77 -2.20
CA ILE A 237 -11.81 2.40 -2.06
C ILE A 237 -12.51 1.56 -3.12
N TRP A 238 -11.75 0.74 -3.82
CA TRP A 238 -12.26 -0.31 -4.70
C TRP A 238 -12.19 -1.65 -3.98
N LEU A 239 -13.27 -2.41 -4.03
CA LEU A 239 -13.33 -3.79 -3.56
C LEU A 239 -13.47 -4.74 -4.73
N PHE A 240 -12.62 -5.76 -4.78
CA PHE A 240 -12.66 -6.83 -5.76
C PHE A 240 -12.91 -8.16 -5.03
N GLU A 241 -13.93 -8.89 -5.44
CA GLU A 241 -14.08 -10.29 -5.05
C GLU A 241 -13.00 -11.14 -5.73
N LYS A 242 -12.51 -12.16 -5.03
CA LYS A 242 -11.48 -13.07 -5.53
C LYS A 242 -11.93 -13.73 -6.84
N PRO A 243 -11.07 -13.75 -7.89
CA PRO A 243 -11.40 -14.46 -9.11
C PRO A 243 -11.59 -15.96 -8.84
N GLU A 244 -12.54 -16.59 -9.54
CA GLU A 244 -12.83 -18.03 -9.39
C GLU A 244 -11.62 -18.91 -9.76
N SER A 245 -10.75 -18.41 -10.64
CA SER A 245 -9.50 -19.04 -11.03
C SER A 245 -8.47 -18.02 -11.50
N GLY A 246 -7.19 -18.37 -11.42
CA GLY A 246 -6.10 -17.51 -11.87
C GLY A 246 -5.78 -16.39 -10.87
N ASN A 247 -5.14 -15.33 -11.37
CA ASN A 247 -4.54 -14.27 -10.56
C ASN A 247 -4.88 -12.86 -11.06
N LYS A 248 -5.90 -12.76 -11.92
CA LYS A 248 -6.39 -11.51 -12.49
C LYS A 248 -7.45 -10.88 -11.59
N TRP A 249 -7.00 -10.33 -10.47
CA TRP A 249 -7.86 -9.71 -9.45
C TRP A 249 -8.70 -8.56 -9.98
N PHE A 250 -8.24 -7.83 -10.99
CA PHE A 250 -9.00 -6.75 -11.56
C PHE A 250 -9.93 -7.29 -12.63
N SER A 251 -9.41 -7.90 -13.69
CA SER A 251 -10.21 -8.24 -14.87
C SER A 251 -11.22 -9.36 -14.61
N ASP A 252 -10.85 -10.38 -13.82
CA ASP A 252 -11.64 -11.61 -13.65
C ASP A 252 -12.41 -11.65 -12.31
N SER A 253 -12.46 -10.52 -11.58
CA SER A 253 -13.27 -10.43 -10.37
C SER A 253 -14.77 -10.58 -10.68
N PRO A 254 -15.49 -11.50 -10.01
CA PRO A 254 -16.93 -11.71 -10.24
C PRO A 254 -17.80 -10.60 -9.67
N GLY A 255 -17.24 -9.74 -8.80
CA GLY A 255 -17.95 -8.63 -8.18
C GLY A 255 -16.99 -7.51 -7.84
N VAL A 256 -17.26 -6.32 -8.36
CA VAL A 256 -16.49 -5.12 -8.05
C VAL A 256 -17.40 -4.07 -7.46
N LYS A 257 -16.95 -3.51 -6.35
CA LYS A 257 -17.63 -2.41 -5.68
C LYS A 257 -16.71 -1.23 -5.48
N ARG A 258 -17.29 -0.06 -5.26
CA ARG A 258 -16.55 1.17 -5.00
C ARG A 258 -17.26 2.01 -3.96
N TYR A 259 -16.49 2.57 -3.06
CA TYR A 259 -16.92 3.59 -2.12
C TYR A 259 -16.13 4.87 -2.40
N LYS A 260 -16.82 5.98 -2.68
CA LYS A 260 -16.19 7.29 -2.92
C LYS A 260 -16.39 8.18 -1.71
N PHE A 261 -15.36 8.92 -1.33
CA PHE A 261 -15.41 9.82 -0.18
C PHE A 261 -14.53 11.06 -0.39
N PHE A 262 -14.53 11.94 0.60
CA PHE A 262 -13.66 13.12 0.69
C PHE A 262 -13.40 13.47 2.18
N ASP A 263 -12.52 14.45 2.40
CA ASP A 263 -12.03 14.89 3.74
C ASP A 263 -11.18 13.83 4.48
N GLY A 264 -10.53 12.92 3.75
CA GLY A 264 -9.61 11.93 4.35
C GLY A 264 -8.20 12.44 4.68
N GLY A 265 -7.81 13.62 4.21
CA GLY A 265 -6.40 14.03 4.19
C GLY A 265 -5.61 13.25 3.13
N GLN A 266 -4.31 13.07 3.33
CA GLN A 266 -3.47 12.20 2.49
C GLN A 266 -3.44 10.79 3.09
N LEU A 267 -4.14 9.85 2.45
CA LEU A 267 -4.24 8.46 2.90
C LEU A 267 -3.36 7.54 2.03
N GLU A 268 -2.37 6.92 2.67
CA GLU A 268 -1.43 5.99 2.03
C GLU A 268 -1.42 4.63 2.73
N SER A 269 -2.42 4.37 3.57
CA SER A 269 -2.47 3.14 4.32
C SER A 269 -3.91 2.67 4.51
N LEU A 270 -4.12 1.36 4.35
CA LEU A 270 -5.42 0.71 4.43
C LEU A 270 -5.24 -0.73 4.85
N ALA A 271 -6.04 -1.19 5.82
CA ALA A 271 -6.07 -2.58 6.27
C ALA A 271 -7.49 -3.06 6.50
N PHE A 272 -7.74 -4.34 6.24
CA PHE A 272 -8.93 -5.03 6.74
C PHE A 272 -8.80 -5.26 8.24
N VAL A 273 -9.89 -5.01 8.98
CA VAL A 273 -10.01 -5.33 10.41
C VAL A 273 -11.30 -6.08 10.67
N GLY A 274 -11.30 -6.95 11.68
CA GLY A 274 -12.43 -7.82 11.97
C GLY A 274 -12.57 -8.98 10.98
N GLU A 275 -13.59 -9.81 11.19
CA GLU A 275 -13.86 -11.00 10.37
C GLU A 275 -15.37 -11.21 10.22
N GLY A 276 -15.80 -11.75 9.08
CA GLY A 276 -17.20 -12.08 8.86
C GLY A 276 -18.10 -10.86 8.93
N GLU A 277 -19.03 -10.83 9.89
CA GLU A 277 -20.00 -9.73 10.05
C GLU A 277 -19.40 -8.45 10.66
N SER A 278 -18.22 -8.53 11.29
CA SER A 278 -17.52 -7.37 11.86
C SER A 278 -16.42 -6.81 10.96
N GLU A 279 -16.28 -7.35 9.74
CA GLU A 279 -15.28 -6.91 8.79
C GLU A 279 -15.52 -5.45 8.39
N SER A 280 -14.48 -4.64 8.48
CA SER A 280 -14.45 -3.25 8.06
C SER A 280 -13.03 -2.90 7.57
N LEU A 281 -12.85 -1.69 7.07
CA LEU A 281 -11.55 -1.16 6.67
C LEU A 281 -11.13 -0.04 7.61
N VAL A 282 -9.85 -0.04 8.00
CA VAL A 282 -9.21 1.07 8.69
C VAL A 282 -8.18 1.69 7.77
N MET A 283 -8.13 3.02 7.74
CA MET A 283 -7.13 3.81 7.02
C MET A 283 -6.49 4.81 7.97
N LEU A 284 -5.25 5.19 7.73
CA LEU A 284 -4.52 6.17 8.52
C LEU A 284 -3.86 7.21 7.59
N ASN A 285 -4.06 8.49 7.87
CA ASN A 285 -3.48 9.60 7.08
C ASN A 285 -2.17 10.12 7.69
N GLU A 286 -1.48 10.98 6.95
CA GLU A 286 -0.25 11.66 7.40
C GLU A 286 -0.45 12.55 8.63
N GLU A 287 -1.67 13.04 8.86
CA GLU A 287 -2.04 13.78 10.06
C GLU A 287 -2.26 12.89 11.30
N ARG A 288 -1.99 11.58 11.20
CA ARG A 288 -2.15 10.56 12.25
C ARG A 288 -3.60 10.29 12.65
N GLN A 289 -4.53 10.50 11.73
CA GLN A 289 -5.95 10.29 11.96
C GLN A 289 -6.40 8.96 11.36
N MET A 290 -7.07 8.13 12.16
CA MET A 290 -7.64 6.87 11.73
C MET A 290 -9.09 7.04 11.29
N PHE A 291 -9.43 6.45 10.14
CA PHE A 291 -10.77 6.42 9.56
C PHE A 291 -11.26 4.98 9.47
N ARG A 292 -12.58 4.79 9.57
CA ARG A 292 -13.21 3.49 9.40
C ARG A 292 -14.24 3.54 8.28
N VAL A 293 -14.26 2.50 7.45
CA VAL A 293 -15.25 2.29 6.40
C VAL A 293 -15.90 0.93 6.58
N GLU A 294 -17.21 0.93 6.76
CA GLU A 294 -18.03 -0.28 6.90
C GLU A 294 -18.31 -0.90 5.52
N MET A 295 -18.48 -2.21 5.47
CA MET A 295 -18.66 -2.96 4.20
C MET A 295 -19.97 -2.65 3.48
N ASP A 296 -20.95 -2.07 4.17
CA ASP A 296 -22.25 -1.67 3.60
C ASP A 296 -22.20 -0.36 2.80
N LYS A 297 -21.09 0.38 2.86
CA LYS A 297 -20.87 1.65 2.15
C LYS A 297 -20.58 1.49 0.66
N PHE A 298 -20.33 0.28 0.21
CA PHE A 298 -19.81 0.01 -1.12
C PHE A 298 -20.92 -0.23 -2.16
N ASP A 299 -20.92 0.60 -3.20
CA ASP A 299 -21.83 0.45 -4.34
C ASP A 299 -21.24 -0.47 -5.40
N SER A 300 -22.08 -1.28 -6.05
CA SER A 300 -21.63 -2.11 -7.18
C SER A 300 -21.18 -1.24 -8.35
N VAL A 301 -20.08 -1.62 -9.00
CA VAL A 301 -19.60 -0.97 -10.22
C VAL A 301 -20.05 -1.79 -11.41
N GLU A 302 -20.87 -1.18 -12.27
CA GLU A 302 -21.18 -1.75 -13.58
C GLU A 302 -19.92 -1.74 -14.46
N ARG A 303 -19.60 -2.89 -15.05
CA ARG A 303 -18.48 -3.08 -15.98
C ARG A 303 -19.02 -3.30 -17.39
#